data_AF-A0A3M0XKI8-F1
#
_entry.id   AF-A0A3M0XKI8-F1
#
_cell.length_a   1.000
_cell.length_b   1.000
_cell.length_c   1.000
_cell.angle_alpha   90.00
_cell.angle_beta   90.00
_cell.angle_gamma   90.00
#
_symmetry.space_group_name_H-M   'P 1'
#
loop_
_entity.id
_entity.type
_entity.pdbx_description
1 polymer ?
#
loop_
_entity_poly.entity_id
_entity_poly.type
_entity_poly.pdbx_seq_one_letter_code
_entity_poly.pdbx_strand_id
1 'polypeptide(L)'
;MKTIWYLSITLLMLSVLAGFVSITPTNAVVVNLPPRWALPDQFEINGTLALNASQAFFDPDGDLVSLAATSSEGVRVALLSGQIIIEAEKDGTVKLTASDGKTLTQKELAIKAKQ
;
A
#
# COMPACT_ATOMS: atom_id res chain seq x y z
N MET A 1 -57.48 14.97 -44.67
CA MET A 1 -57.23 14.72 -43.23
C MET A 1 -56.51 13.37 -43.00
N LYS A 2 -55.44 13.05 -43.74
CA LYS A 2 -54.71 11.75 -43.61
C LYS A 2 -53.19 11.90 -43.47
N THR A 3 -52.65 13.11 -43.63
CA THR A 3 -51.19 13.38 -43.60
C THR A 3 -50.63 13.57 -42.19
N ILE A 4 -51.46 13.94 -41.21
CA ILE A 4 -51.06 14.18 -39.81
C ILE A 4 -50.80 12.87 -39.05
N TRP A 5 -51.43 11.76 -39.48
CA TRP A 5 -51.27 10.44 -38.86
C TRP A 5 -49.89 9.83 -39.11
N TYR A 6 -49.32 10.00 -40.31
CA TYR A 6 -48.00 9.46 -40.64
C TYR A 6 -46.87 10.22 -39.93
N LEU A 7 -47.01 11.53 -39.74
CA LEU A 7 -46.02 12.37 -39.05
C LEU A 7 -45.84 11.95 -37.57
N SER A 8 -46.91 11.48 -36.95
CA SER A 8 -46.91 11.06 -35.55
C SER A 8 -46.22 9.70 -35.36
N ILE A 9 -46.33 8.79 -36.34
CA ILE A 9 -45.71 7.46 -36.31
C ILE A 9 -44.22 7.54 -36.64
N THR A 10 -43.82 8.39 -37.60
CA THR A 10 -42.40 8.56 -37.95
C THR A 10 -41.61 9.20 -36.81
N LEU A 11 -42.20 10.16 -36.08
CA LEU A 11 -41.58 10.76 -34.91
C LEU A 11 -41.39 9.75 -33.76
N LEU A 12 -42.35 8.84 -33.58
CA LEU A 12 -42.30 7.76 -32.58
C LEU A 12 -41.21 6.72 -32.91
N MET A 13 -41.03 6.37 -34.19
CA MET A 13 -39.94 5.49 -34.62
C MET A 13 -38.56 6.14 -34.49
N LEU A 14 -38.44 7.46 -34.70
CA LEU A 14 -37.17 8.17 -34.54
C LEU A 14 -36.71 8.23 -33.07
N SER A 15 -37.65 8.30 -32.12
CA SER A 15 -37.33 8.36 -30.69
C SER A 15 -36.73 7.08 -30.10
N VAL A 16 -36.94 5.91 -30.72
CA VAL A 16 -36.40 4.64 -30.22
C VAL A 16 -34.91 4.47 -30.56
N LEU A 17 -34.39 5.21 -31.56
CA LEU A 17 -32.99 5.08 -32.00
C LEU A 17 -31.99 5.86 -31.12
N ALA A 18 -32.46 6.80 -30.29
CA ALA A 18 -31.60 7.66 -29.45
C ALA A 18 -31.27 7.07 -28.07
N GLY A 19 -31.74 5.85 -27.75
CA GLY A 19 -31.68 5.28 -26.39
C GLY A 19 -30.36 4.63 -25.97
N PHE A 20 -29.37 4.48 -26.85
CA PHE A 20 -28.08 3.87 -26.50
C PHE A 20 -27.07 4.94 -26.09
N VAL A 21 -27.22 5.47 -24.88
CA VAL A 21 -26.11 6.17 -24.21
C VAL A 21 -25.06 5.13 -23.89
N SER A 22 -24.01 5.06 -24.70
CA SER A 22 -22.79 4.34 -24.35
C SER A 22 -22.17 5.00 -23.12
N ILE A 23 -22.37 4.39 -21.96
CA ILE A 23 -21.64 4.75 -20.73
C ILE A 23 -20.19 4.35 -21.00
N THR A 24 -19.34 5.29 -21.37
CA THR A 24 -17.90 5.05 -21.39
C THR A 24 -17.47 4.91 -19.93
N PRO A 25 -16.92 3.76 -19.51
CA PRO A 25 -16.30 3.70 -18.19
C PRO A 25 -15.18 4.75 -18.21
N THR A 26 -15.26 5.73 -17.31
CA THR A 26 -14.11 6.57 -16.99
C THR A 26 -13.03 5.61 -16.52
N ASN A 27 -11.99 5.40 -17.32
CA ASN A 27 -10.85 4.56 -16.92
C ASN A 27 -10.29 5.12 -15.61
N ALA A 28 -10.70 4.55 -14.48
CA ALA A 28 -10.12 4.88 -13.20
C ALA A 28 -8.68 4.35 -13.24
N VAL A 29 -7.72 5.26 -13.26
CA VAL A 29 -6.31 4.90 -13.11
C VAL A 29 -6.15 4.37 -11.70
N VAL A 30 -5.93 3.07 -11.55
CA VAL A 30 -5.52 2.48 -10.28
C VAL A 30 -4.06 2.89 -10.08
N VAL A 31 -3.84 3.85 -9.18
CA VAL A 31 -2.50 4.29 -8.77
C VAL A 31 -2.04 3.41 -7.62
N ASN A 32 -0.79 2.97 -7.68
CA ASN A 32 -0.17 2.15 -6.65
C ASN A 32 -0.03 2.92 -5.32
N LEU A 33 -0.50 2.33 -4.23
CA LEU A 33 -0.31 2.78 -2.86
C LEU A 33 0.98 2.15 -2.31
N PRO A 34 1.85 2.94 -1.66
CA PRO A 34 3.11 2.41 -1.15
C PRO A 34 2.93 1.54 0.09
N PRO A 35 3.93 0.68 0.42
CA PRO A 35 3.95 -0.08 1.66
C PRO A 35 3.87 0.83 2.88
N ARG A 36 3.17 0.39 3.93
CA ARG A 36 2.95 1.16 5.15
C ARG A 36 3.52 0.47 6.37
N TRP A 37 4.11 1.26 7.26
CA TRP A 37 4.54 0.82 8.60
C TRP A 37 3.36 0.89 9.58
N ALA A 38 3.19 -0.16 10.40
CA ALA A 38 2.04 -0.30 11.30
C ALA A 38 2.39 -0.39 12.80
N LEU A 39 3.68 -0.43 13.16
CA LEU A 39 4.12 -0.57 14.54
C LEU A 39 4.58 0.78 15.13
N PRO A 40 4.93 0.85 16.43
CA PRO A 40 5.55 2.04 17.00
C PRO A 40 6.91 2.38 16.36
N ASP A 41 7.32 3.64 16.48
CA ASP A 41 8.59 4.13 15.94
C ASP A 41 9.74 4.02 16.96
N GLN A 42 9.44 3.60 18.21
CA GLN A 42 10.42 3.43 19.28
C GLN A 42 10.20 2.11 20.02
N PHE A 43 11.31 1.43 20.34
CA PHE A 43 11.31 0.18 21.11
C PHE A 43 12.34 0.24 22.25
N GLU A 44 11.93 -0.22 23.43
CA GLU A 44 12.84 -0.54 24.53
C GLU A 44 13.14 -2.03 24.51
N ILE A 45 14.41 -2.40 24.38
CA ILE A 45 14.84 -3.80 24.20
C ILE A 45 15.79 -4.19 25.34
N ASN A 46 15.58 -5.37 25.91
CA ASN A 46 16.52 -6.01 26.82
C ASN A 46 17.06 -7.29 26.15
N GLY A 47 18.18 -7.16 25.42
CA GLY A 47 18.73 -8.23 24.59
C GLY A 47 18.17 -8.22 23.16
N THR A 48 17.26 -9.15 22.86
CA THR A 48 16.76 -9.40 21.48
C THR A 48 15.26 -9.10 21.37
N LEU A 49 14.88 -8.39 20.31
CA LEU A 49 13.50 -8.15 19.88
C LEU A 49 13.26 -8.85 18.54
N ALA A 50 12.19 -9.63 18.46
CA ALA A 50 11.73 -10.24 17.21
C ALA A 50 10.37 -9.64 16.83
N LEU A 51 10.30 -9.00 15.66
CA LEU A 51 9.07 -8.47 15.09
C LEU A 51 8.66 -9.30 13.87
N ASN A 52 7.36 -9.56 13.71
CA ASN A 52 6.85 -10.17 12.50
C ASN A 52 6.81 -9.13 11.37
N ALA A 53 7.55 -9.38 10.27
CA ALA A 53 7.65 -8.45 9.16
C ALA A 53 6.29 -8.14 8.51
N SER A 54 5.39 -9.12 8.42
CA SER A 54 4.05 -8.94 7.82
C SER A 54 3.09 -8.17 8.72
N GLN A 55 3.37 -8.09 10.03
CA GLN A 55 2.64 -7.19 10.93
C GLN A 55 3.26 -5.80 10.95
N ALA A 56 4.55 -5.70 10.64
CA ALA A 56 5.30 -4.47 10.66
C ALA A 56 5.07 -3.62 9.40
N PHE A 57 5.12 -4.27 8.23
CA PHE A 57 4.84 -3.67 6.94
C PHE A 57 3.71 -4.41 6.23
N PHE A 58 2.78 -3.65 5.67
CA PHE A 58 1.75 -4.17 4.78
C PHE A 58 1.58 -3.25 3.58
N ASP A 59 1.21 -3.84 2.44
CA ASP A 59 0.87 -3.10 1.24
C ASP A 59 -0.66 -3.01 1.11
N PRO A 60 -1.23 -1.80 0.96
CA PRO A 60 -2.68 -1.64 0.83
C PRO A 60 -3.28 -2.27 -0.44
N ASP A 61 -2.50 -2.39 -1.51
CA ASP A 61 -2.92 -3.03 -2.76
C ASP A 61 -2.73 -4.56 -2.73
N GLY A 62 -2.06 -5.07 -1.69
CA GLY A 62 -1.81 -6.49 -1.48
C GLY A 62 -0.56 -7.01 -2.20
N ASP A 63 0.31 -6.13 -2.68
CA ASP A 63 1.57 -6.50 -3.31
C ASP A 63 2.56 -7.11 -2.29
N LEU A 64 3.48 -7.95 -2.79
CA LEU A 64 4.51 -8.56 -1.95
C LEU A 64 5.56 -7.52 -1.52
N VAL A 65 5.76 -7.39 -0.21
CA VAL A 65 6.71 -6.44 0.36
C VAL A 65 8.08 -7.09 0.58
N SER A 66 9.12 -6.51 -0.03
CA SER A 66 10.53 -6.82 0.20
C SER A 66 11.14 -5.84 1.20
N LEU A 67 11.98 -6.34 2.12
CA LEU A 67 12.58 -5.53 3.19
C LEU A 67 14.11 -5.47 3.08
N ALA A 68 14.66 -4.31 3.45
CA ALA A 68 16.07 -4.11 3.72
C ALA A 68 16.22 -3.34 5.04
N ALA A 69 17.32 -3.57 5.76
CA ALA A 69 17.57 -2.95 7.05
C ALA A 69 19.04 -2.50 7.17
N THR A 70 19.25 -1.36 7.82
CA THR A 70 20.55 -0.91 8.28
C THR A 70 20.42 -0.41 9.71
N SER A 71 21.49 -0.49 10.50
CA SER A 71 21.48 -0.07 11.91
C SER A 71 22.65 0.83 12.24
N SER A 72 22.52 1.60 13.32
CA SER A 72 23.62 2.34 13.92
C SER A 72 24.60 1.40 14.64
N GLU A 73 25.77 1.91 14.97
CA GLU A 73 26.76 1.18 15.76
C GLU A 73 26.18 0.73 17.11
N GLY A 74 26.43 -0.52 17.52
CA GLY A 74 25.91 -1.10 18.76
C GLY A 74 24.49 -1.63 18.69
N VAL A 75 23.84 -1.55 17.52
CA VAL A 75 22.58 -2.22 17.21
C VAL A 75 22.80 -3.16 16.04
N ARG A 76 22.35 -4.41 16.16
CA ARG A 76 22.37 -5.41 15.09
C ARG A 76 20.94 -5.63 14.62
N VAL A 77 20.76 -5.71 13.30
CA VAL A 77 19.48 -6.04 12.69
C VAL A 77 19.67 -7.17 11.68
N ALA A 78 18.78 -8.15 11.72
CA ALA A 78 18.73 -9.25 10.77
C ALA A 78 17.29 -9.44 10.26
N LEU A 79 17.17 -9.81 8.99
CA LEU A 79 15.90 -10.18 8.37
C LEU A 79 15.96 -11.68 8.09
N LEU A 80 15.17 -12.47 8.83
CA LEU A 80 15.21 -13.93 8.74
C LEU A 80 13.80 -14.50 8.70
N SER A 81 13.46 -15.26 7.65
CA SER A 81 12.22 -16.04 7.57
C SER A 81 10.94 -15.23 7.88
N GLY A 82 10.86 -13.98 7.42
CA GLY A 82 9.72 -13.09 7.70
C GLY A 82 9.74 -12.43 9.08
N GLN A 83 10.86 -12.45 9.79
CA GLN A 83 11.07 -11.73 11.03
C GLN A 83 12.14 -10.64 10.89
N ILE A 84 11.93 -9.55 11.62
CA ILE A 84 12.92 -8.49 11.86
C ILE A 84 13.47 -8.73 13.26
N ILE A 85 14.71 -9.18 13.34
CA ILE A 85 15.41 -9.48 14.60
C ILE A 85 16.34 -8.32 14.90
N ILE A 86 16.16 -7.68 16.06
CA ILE A 86 16.94 -6.53 16.51
C ILE A 86 17.60 -6.88 17.83
N GLU A 87 18.90 -6.67 17.92
CA GLU A 87 19.69 -6.79 19.16
C GLU A 87 20.39 -5.46 19.43
N ALA A 88 20.38 -5.02 20.69
CA ALA A 88 20.96 -3.72 21.04
C ALA A 88 21.83 -3.83 22.30
N GLU A 89 23.09 -3.43 22.18
CA GLU A 89 24.04 -3.30 23.29
C GLU A 89 24.01 -1.88 23.89
N LYS A 90 23.62 -0.90 23.07
CA LYS A 90 23.45 0.51 23.45
C LYS A 90 22.29 1.11 22.65
N ASP A 91 21.83 2.28 23.09
CA ASP A 91 20.86 3.08 22.35
C ASP A 91 21.33 3.32 20.90
N GLY A 92 20.40 3.30 19.96
CA GLY A 92 20.71 3.46 18.55
C GLY A 92 19.47 3.58 17.66
N THR A 93 19.68 3.45 16.36
CA THR A 93 18.59 3.50 15.37
C THR A 93 18.66 2.34 14.40
N VAL A 94 17.50 1.93 13.90
CA VAL A 94 17.35 0.97 12.80
C VAL A 94 16.57 1.62 11.69
N LYS A 95 17.15 1.69 10.49
CA LYS A 95 16.48 2.15 9.28
C LYS A 95 16.00 0.95 8.47
N LEU A 96 14.69 0.84 8.32
CA LEU A 96 14.01 -0.15 7.50
C LEU A 96 13.57 0.47 6.18
N THR A 97 13.73 -0.26 5.08
CA THR A 97 13.23 0.08 3.76
C THR A 97 12.32 -1.04 3.28
N ALA A 98 11.08 -0.70 2.91
CA ALA A 98 10.09 -1.60 2.34
C ALA A 98 9.83 -1.24 0.88
N SER A 99 9.70 -2.26 0.02
CA SER A 99 9.45 -2.13 -1.41
C SER A 99 8.34 -3.09 -1.85
N ASP A 100 7.34 -2.60 -2.57
CA ASP A 100 6.33 -3.40 -3.28
C ASP A 100 6.75 -3.73 -4.74
N GLY A 101 7.97 -3.35 -5.14
CA GLY A 101 8.48 -3.48 -6.50
C GLY A 101 8.17 -2.28 -7.43
N LYS A 102 7.37 -1.30 -6.99
CA LYS A 102 7.03 -0.07 -7.72
C LYS A 102 7.41 1.19 -6.94
N THR A 103 7.27 1.16 -5.63
CA THR A 103 7.48 2.27 -4.70
C THR A 103 8.27 1.82 -3.47
N LEU A 104 8.82 2.80 -2.75
CA LEU A 104 9.66 2.57 -1.58
C LEU A 104 9.13 3.36 -0.38
N THR A 105 9.13 2.72 0.78
CA THR A 105 8.86 3.36 2.07
C THR A 105 10.06 3.17 2.99
N GLN A 106 10.56 4.25 3.57
CA GLN A 106 11.61 4.22 4.58
C GLN A 106 11.04 4.54 5.96
N LYS A 107 11.48 3.79 6.96
CA LYS A 107 11.12 4.00 8.36
C LYS A 107 12.38 3.93 9.23
N GLU A 108 12.55 4.92 10.08
CA GLU A 108 13.60 4.91 11.11
C GLU A 108 12.97 4.59 12.46
N LEU A 109 13.60 3.67 13.18
CA LEU A 109 13.18 3.20 14.50
C LEU A 109 14.20 3.63 15.55
N ALA A 110 13.74 4.19 16.66
CA ALA A 110 14.57 4.48 17.82
C ALA A 110 14.64 3.25 18.73
N ILE A 111 15.86 2.78 19.01
CA ILE A 111 16.11 1.65 19.87
C ILE A 111 16.72 2.13 21.17
N LYS A 112 16.08 1.76 22.29
CA LYS A 112 16.55 2.03 23.64
C LYS A 112 16.99 0.73 24.28
N ALA A 113 18.29 0.60 24.54
CA ALA A 113 18.82 -0.59 25.19
C ALA A 113 18.59 -0.47 26.69
N LYS A 114 17.84 -1.41 27.25
CA LYS A 114 17.62 -1.50 28.69
C LYS A 114 18.82 -2.22 29.30
N GLN A 115 19.63 -1.47 30.04
CA GLN A 115 20.77 -1.97 30.80
C GLN A 115 20.35 -2.78 32.01
#